data_AF-A0A444JYT0-F1
#
_entry.id   AF-A0A444JYT0-F1
#
_cell.length_a   1.000
_cell.length_b   1.000
_cell.length_c   1.000
_cell.angle_alpha   90.00
_cell.angle_beta   90.00
_cell.angle_gamma   90.00
#
_symmetry.space_group_name_H-M   'P 1'
#
loop_
_entity.id
_entity.type
_entity.pdbx_description
1 polymer ?
#
loop_
_entity_poly.entity_id
_entity_poly.type
_entity_poly.pdbx_seq_one_letter_code
_entity_poly.pdbx_strand_id
1 'polypeptide(L)'
;MSLARTRTSAILAGPTVAYMLAFFVVPSLILLVYSFWSSASYRIVPDFQWGNYADSLMSPVFWKVTFNAIRIGLLTATVSLI
;
A
#
# COMPACT_ATOMS: atom_id res chain seq x y z
N MET A 1 28.35 -16.99 -10.11
CA MET A 1 28.35 -16.72 -8.65
C MET A 1 28.45 -18.05 -7.91
N SER A 2 29.31 -18.17 -6.90
CA SER A 2 29.45 -19.43 -6.13
C SER A 2 28.17 -19.70 -5.31
N LEU A 3 27.62 -20.91 -5.40
CA LEU A 3 26.41 -21.37 -4.70
C LEU A 3 26.49 -21.15 -3.18
N ALA A 4 27.67 -21.29 -2.59
CA ALA A 4 27.90 -21.08 -1.16
C ALA A 4 27.68 -19.62 -0.75
N ARG A 5 28.09 -18.67 -1.59
CA ARG A 5 27.92 -17.23 -1.32
C ARG A 5 26.44 -16.83 -1.33
N THR A 6 25.68 -17.33 -2.30
CA THR A 6 24.24 -17.07 -2.42
C THR A 6 23.47 -17.61 -1.22
N ARG A 7 23.83 -18.80 -0.72
CA ARG A 7 23.20 -19.40 0.45
C ARG A 7 23.47 -18.60 1.74
N THR A 8 24.71 -18.18 1.97
CA THR A 8 25.05 -17.34 3.13
C THR A 8 24.35 -15.98 3.04
N SER A 9 24.32 -15.35 1.87
CA SER A 9 23.59 -14.10 1.66
C SER A 9 22.08 -14.25 1.94
N ALA A 10 21.47 -15.34 1.49
CA ALA A 10 20.05 -15.62 1.74
C ALA A 10 19.75 -15.85 3.23
N ILE A 11 20.64 -16.53 3.95
CA ILE A 11 20.49 -16.75 5.40
C ILE A 11 20.59 -15.43 6.17
N LEU A 12 21.54 -14.56 5.79
CA LEU A 12 21.72 -13.27 6.44
C LEU A 12 20.58 -12.27 6.14
N ALA A 13 20.07 -12.27 4.91
CA ALA A 13 18.95 -11.41 4.51
C ALA A 13 17.58 -11.96 4.91
N GLY A 14 17.49 -13.28 5.14
CA GLY A 14 16.25 -14.01 5.40
C GLY A 14 15.40 -13.42 6.53
N PRO A 15 15.95 -13.14 7.72
CA PRO A 15 15.19 -12.56 8.83
C PRO A 15 14.59 -11.20 8.49
N THR A 16 15.35 -10.32 7.82
CA THR A 16 14.88 -8.99 7.42
C THR A 16 13.76 -9.08 6.39
N VAL A 17 13.90 -9.97 5.40
CA VAL A 17 12.85 -10.21 4.39
C VAL A 17 11.61 -10.80 5.04
N ALA A 18 11.76 -11.80 5.91
CA ALA A 18 10.65 -12.40 6.64
C ALA A 18 9.89 -11.36 7.48
N TYR A 19 10.61 -10.46 8.15
CA TYR A 19 10.02 -9.36 8.90
C TYR A 19 9.21 -8.42 8.00
N MET A 20 9.77 -7.98 6.87
CA MET A 20 9.05 -7.14 5.91
C MET A 20 7.79 -7.84 5.37
N LEU A 21 7.88 -9.14 5.05
CA LEU A 21 6.72 -9.90 4.58
C LEU A 21 5.63 -9.96 5.65
N ALA A 22 5.99 -10.32 6.88
CA ALA A 22 5.04 -10.52 7.96
C ALA A 22 4.37 -9.23 8.42
N PHE A 23 5.11 -8.12 8.50
CA PHE A 23 4.64 -6.89 9.14
C PHE A 23 4.30 -5.75 8.17
N PHE A 24 4.71 -5.86 6.91
CA PHE A 24 4.31 -4.90 5.88
C PHE A 24 3.42 -5.55 4.84
N VAL A 25 3.90 -6.61 4.19
CA VAL A 25 3.16 -7.20 3.05
C VAL A 25 1.86 -7.85 3.49
N VAL A 26 1.85 -8.66 4.56
CA VAL A 26 0.63 -9.32 5.04
C VAL A 26 -0.45 -8.29 5.43
N PRO A 27 -0.16 -7.26 6.26
CA PRO A 27 -1.13 -6.20 6.54
C PRO A 27 -1.60 -5.44 5.30
N SER A 28 -0.71 -5.12 4.37
CA SER A 28 -1.10 -4.45 3.12
C SER A 28 -2.05 -5.30 2.27
N LEU A 29 -1.85 -6.62 2.21
CA LEU A 29 -2.76 -7.53 1.51
C LEU A 29 -4.12 -7.62 2.20
N ILE A 30 -4.16 -7.59 3.54
CA ILE A 30 -5.42 -7.54 4.29
C ILE A 30 -6.19 -6.26 3.94
N LEU A 31 -5.52 -5.11 3.95
CA LEU A 31 -6.13 -3.83 3.55
C LEU A 31 -6.61 -3.84 2.09
N LEU A 32 -5.83 -4.47 1.20
CA LEU A 32 -6.21 -4.63 -0.20
C LEU A 32 -7.44 -5.52 -0.36
N VAL A 33 -7.56 -6.63 0.35
CA VAL A 33 -8.79 -7.46 0.32
C VAL A 33 -9.98 -6.66 0.85
N TYR A 34 -9.75 -5.95 1.95
CA TYR A 34 -10.77 -5.16 2.62
C TYR A 34 -11.31 -4.01 1.76
N SER A 35 -10.48 -3.42 0.88
CA SER A 35 -10.95 -2.36 -0.03
C SER A 35 -12.00 -2.84 -1.05
N PHE A 36 -12.12 -4.16 -1.27
CA PHE A 36 -13.18 -4.75 -2.09
C PHE A 36 -14.46 -5.07 -1.30
N TRP A 37 -14.44 -4.98 0.03
CA TRP A 37 -15.59 -5.25 0.88
C TRP A 37 -16.47 -4.01 1.09
N SER A 38 -17.77 -4.20 1.26
CA SER A 38 -18.69 -3.10 1.51
C SER A 38 -18.77 -2.71 2.99
N SER A 39 -19.17 -1.46 3.22
CA SER A 39 -19.50 -0.92 4.53
C SER A 39 -21.00 -0.60 4.58
N ALA A 40 -21.75 -1.37 5.35
CA ALA A 40 -23.17 -1.16 5.58
C ALA A 40 -23.40 -0.81 7.05
N SER A 41 -23.91 0.40 7.34
CA SER A 41 -24.21 0.83 8.71
C SER A 41 -23.04 0.66 9.69
N TYR A 42 -21.83 1.07 9.27
CA TYR A 42 -20.59 0.92 10.04
C TYR A 42 -20.19 -0.53 10.33
N ARG A 43 -20.74 -1.49 9.58
CA ARG A 43 -20.33 -2.89 9.59
C ARG A 43 -19.66 -3.25 8.29
N ILE A 44 -18.64 -4.06 8.45
CA ILE A 44 -17.84 -4.66 7.40
C ILE A 44 -18.62 -5.87 6.89
N VAL A 45 -18.93 -5.90 5.61
CA VAL A 45 -19.56 -7.06 4.98
C VAL A 45 -18.55 -7.67 4.01
N PRO A 46 -18.16 -8.95 4.18
CA PRO A 46 -17.26 -9.62 3.25
C PRO A 46 -17.97 -9.95 1.91
N ASP A 47 -18.19 -8.96 1.08
CA ASP A 47 -18.69 -9.09 -0.29
C ASP A 47 -17.65 -8.55 -1.27
N PHE A 48 -17.28 -9.30 -2.31
CA PHE A 48 -16.34 -8.77 -3.31
C PHE A 48 -17.08 -7.84 -4.27
N GLN A 49 -16.71 -6.57 -4.29
CA GLN A 49 -17.31 -5.56 -5.14
C GLN A 49 -16.37 -4.38 -5.45
N TRP A 50 -16.80 -3.51 -6.38
CA TRP A 50 -16.02 -2.35 -6.83
C TRP A 50 -16.60 -1.00 -6.39
N GLY A 51 -17.66 -0.98 -5.57
CA GLY A 51 -18.39 0.24 -5.20
C GLY A 51 -17.49 1.29 -4.54
N ASN A 52 -16.67 0.90 -3.57
CA ASN A 52 -15.72 1.82 -2.90
C ASN A 52 -14.80 2.56 -3.90
N TYR A 53 -14.33 1.86 -4.94
CA TYR A 53 -13.49 2.45 -5.97
C TYR A 53 -14.30 3.36 -6.89
N ALA A 54 -15.48 2.93 -7.33
CA ALA A 54 -16.35 3.75 -8.14
C ALA A 54 -16.71 5.06 -7.40
N ASP A 55 -17.12 4.97 -6.14
CA ASP A 55 -17.47 6.12 -5.31
C ASP A 55 -16.28 7.08 -5.13
N SER A 56 -15.08 6.53 -4.91
CA SER A 56 -13.86 7.32 -4.81
C SER A 56 -13.52 8.01 -6.12
N LEU A 57 -13.53 7.29 -7.25
CA LEU A 57 -13.12 7.82 -8.55
C LEU A 57 -14.15 8.79 -9.15
N MET A 58 -15.43 8.63 -8.83
CA MET A 58 -16.50 9.57 -9.20
C MET A 58 -16.53 10.81 -8.29
N SER A 59 -15.89 10.77 -7.12
CA SER A 59 -15.83 11.90 -6.20
C SER A 59 -14.90 13.00 -6.71
N PRO A 60 -15.40 14.24 -6.94
CA PRO A 60 -14.54 15.36 -7.30
C PRO A 60 -13.54 15.73 -6.18
N VAL A 61 -13.93 15.48 -4.92
CA VAL A 61 -13.09 15.75 -3.75
C VAL A 61 -11.88 14.82 -3.72
N PHE A 62 -12.06 13.54 -4.09
CA PHE A 62 -10.97 12.58 -4.17
C PHE A 62 -9.84 13.08 -5.09
N TRP A 63 -10.19 13.54 -6.30
CA TRP A 63 -9.22 14.06 -7.25
C TRP A 63 -8.58 15.36 -6.78
N LYS A 64 -9.38 16.29 -6.24
CA LYS A 64 -8.86 17.56 -5.71
C LYS A 64 -7.81 17.33 -4.62
N VAL A 65 -8.07 16.45 -3.67
CA VAL A 65 -7.13 16.15 -2.58
C VAL A 65 -5.91 15.39 -3.10
N THR A 66 -6.11 14.41 -3.98
CA THR A 66 -5.01 13.65 -4.61
C THR A 66 -4.01 14.54 -5.32
N PHE A 67 -4.49 15.45 -6.19
CA PHE A 67 -3.60 16.37 -6.91
C PHE A 67 -2.92 17.38 -5.98
N ASN A 68 -3.62 17.87 -4.96
CA ASN A 68 -3.02 18.74 -3.96
C ASN A 68 -1.90 18.02 -3.20
N ALA A 69 -2.11 16.77 -2.78
CA ALA A 69 -1.11 15.98 -2.07
C ALA A 69 0.14 15.74 -2.95
N ILE A 70 -0.05 15.37 -4.22
CA ILE A 70 1.05 15.20 -5.18
C ILE A 70 1.83 16.51 -5.35
N ARG A 71 1.14 17.62 -5.57
CA ARG A 71 1.77 18.94 -5.74
C ARG A 71 2.58 19.34 -4.51
N ILE A 72 2.00 19.20 -3.32
CA ILE A 72 2.69 19.51 -2.06
C ILE A 72 3.91 18.61 -1.89
N GLY A 73 3.76 17.29 -2.06
CA GLY A 73 4.85 16.34 -1.92
C GLY A 73 6.03 16.63 -2.86
N LEU A 74 5.75 16.91 -4.14
CA LEU A 74 6.78 17.24 -5.12
C LEU A 74 7.48 18.57 -4.83
N LEU A 75 6.71 19.60 -4.45
CA LEU A 75 7.28 20.90 -4.08
C LEU A 75 8.17 20.77 -2.84
N THR A 76 7.69 20.09 -1.80
CA THR A 76 8.48 19.83 -0.59
C THR A 76 9.75 19.07 -0.92
N ALA A 77 9.67 17.98 -1.70
CA ALA A 77 10.84 17.21 -2.09
C ALA A 77 11.86 18.07 -2.84
N THR A 78 11.42 18.86 -3.82
CA THR A 78 12.29 19.74 -4.61
C THR A 78 12.96 20.79 -3.74
N VAL A 79 12.19 21.48 -2.89
CA VAL A 79 12.71 22.52 -2.00
C VAL A 79 13.68 21.94 -0.98
N SER A 80 13.45 20.75 -0.45
CA SER A 80 14.38 20.09 0.49
C SER A 80 15.71 19.67 -0.15
N LEU A 81 15.79 19.58 -1.47
CA LEU A 81 16.97 19.18 -2.22
C LEU A 81 17.87 20.38 -2.65
N ILE A 82 17.34 21.61 -2.58
CA ILE A 82 18.05 22.87 -2.92
C ILE A 82 18.53 23.53 -1.64
#